data_AF-A0A1F5XIB8-F1
#
_entry.id   AF-A0A1F5XIB8-F1
#
_cell.length_a   1.000
_cell.length_b   1.000
_cell.length_c   1.000
_cell.angle_alpha   90.00
_cell.angle_beta   90.00
_cell.angle_gamma   90.00
#
_symmetry.space_group_name_H-M   'P 1'
#
loop_
_entity.id
_entity.type
_entity.pdbx_description
1 polymer ?
#
loop_
_entity_poly.entity_id
_entity_poly.type
_entity_poly.pdbx_seq_one_letter_code
_entity_poly.pdbx_strand_id
1 'polypeptide(L)'
;METITKKFYFKLGISEKDISAINKELALTVGLKLSPFARPRRAEMLKEALAFPKGKNQENRKITEIYKSGDFAVCVGKPGKEAAPAFKLRHYITGKITNNPNDMNPFVMRVGTKVGNDLTFGALFEQVEHLMHADIFGLELLGMLIFRMAFMLDHEKNQKNQWRYKLPEISSAMLKQRLPEVGGIPVDIFLYFLDVLALNEDVKMHTLGHENAQHDYGRINTLLTFANLVAVLLNRRSLAKFAGAFARPPSGMAPMPKIKGLFETYPLLSPDFR
;
A
#
# COMPACT_ATOMS: atom_id res chain seq x y z
N MET A 1 11.24 3.83 23.75
CA MET A 1 10.07 4.46 23.12
C MET A 1 9.00 4.52 24.18
N GLU A 2 8.39 5.68 24.41
CA GLU A 2 7.31 5.82 25.39
C GLU A 2 6.13 4.94 24.95
N THR A 3 5.51 4.22 25.90
CA THR A 3 4.36 3.38 25.60
C THR A 3 3.15 4.27 25.29
N ILE A 4 2.61 4.14 24.08
CA ILE A 4 1.42 4.88 23.67
C ILE A 4 0.20 4.26 24.34
N THR A 5 -0.56 5.07 25.08
CA THR A 5 -1.77 4.67 25.83
C THR A 5 -2.95 5.55 25.41
N LYS A 6 -4.17 5.27 25.88
CA LYS A 6 -5.31 6.18 25.68
C LYS A 6 -5.02 7.64 26.05
N LYS A 7 -4.22 7.87 27.11
CA LYS A 7 -3.81 9.23 27.53
C LYS A 7 -3.06 9.99 26.44
N PHE A 8 -2.28 9.30 25.60
CA PHE A 8 -1.63 9.91 24.45
C PHE A 8 -2.65 10.42 23.45
N TYR A 9 -3.67 9.63 23.11
CA TYR A 9 -4.72 10.03 22.17
C TYR A 9 -5.65 11.10 22.73
N PHE A 10 -5.93 11.09 24.03
CA PHE A 10 -6.61 12.21 24.70
C PHE A 10 -5.81 13.50 24.56
N LYS A 11 -4.47 13.39 24.64
CA LYS A 11 -3.44 14.37 24.22
C LYS A 11 -3.79 15.10 22.91
N LEU A 12 -4.24 14.30 21.93
CA LEU A 12 -4.50 14.70 20.55
C LEU A 12 -5.98 15.04 20.29
N GLY A 13 -6.79 15.14 21.34
CA GLY A 13 -8.21 15.45 21.25
C GLY A 13 -9.07 14.30 20.70
N ILE A 14 -8.60 13.06 20.76
CA ILE A 14 -9.39 11.89 20.35
C ILE A 14 -10.23 11.41 21.53
N SER A 15 -11.53 11.22 21.35
CA SER A 15 -12.39 10.73 22.42
C SER A 15 -12.15 9.24 22.70
N GLU A 16 -12.46 8.78 23.91
CA GLU A 16 -12.39 7.34 24.24
C GLU A 16 -13.30 6.49 23.35
N LYS A 17 -14.46 7.05 22.98
CA LYS A 17 -15.41 6.41 22.07
C LYS A 17 -14.78 6.19 20.70
N ASP A 18 -14.10 7.20 20.16
CA ASP A 18 -13.46 7.11 18.84
C ASP A 18 -12.27 6.16 18.89
N ILE A 19 -11.43 6.22 19.93
CA ILE A 19 -10.31 5.29 20.13
C ILE A 19 -10.82 3.84 20.14
N SER A 20 -11.85 3.56 20.91
CA SER A 20 -12.43 2.22 21.04
C SER A 20 -13.06 1.74 19.74
N ALA A 21 -13.75 2.63 19.02
CA ALA A 21 -14.37 2.32 17.73
C ALA A 21 -13.31 2.00 16.65
N ILE A 22 -12.27 2.83 16.56
CA ILE A 22 -11.15 2.64 15.62
C ILE A 22 -10.38 1.37 15.98
N ASN A 23 -10.06 1.13 17.25
CA ASN A 23 -9.38 -0.10 17.66
C ASN A 23 -10.23 -1.33 17.34
N LYS A 24 -11.54 -1.31 17.61
CA LYS A 24 -12.42 -2.43 17.28
C LYS A 24 -12.45 -2.74 15.78
N GLU A 25 -12.39 -1.70 14.94
CA GLU A 25 -12.37 -1.85 13.48
C GLU A 25 -11.00 -2.33 12.96
N LEU A 26 -9.90 -1.77 13.49
CA LEU A 26 -8.56 -1.99 12.96
C LEU A 26 -7.73 -3.05 13.67
N ALA A 27 -8.15 -3.53 14.84
CA ALA A 27 -7.42 -4.56 15.58
C ALA A 27 -7.17 -5.80 14.72
N LEU A 28 -5.98 -6.38 14.90
CA LEU A 28 -5.67 -7.65 14.26
C LEU A 28 -6.39 -8.79 14.98
N THR A 29 -6.89 -9.74 14.20
CA THR A 29 -7.50 -10.95 14.74
C THR A 29 -6.45 -11.82 15.44
N VAL A 30 -6.70 -12.16 16.70
CA VAL A 30 -5.81 -13.02 17.51
C VAL A 30 -5.60 -14.36 16.79
N GLY A 31 -4.33 -14.80 16.71
CA GLY A 31 -3.95 -16.07 16.07
C GLY A 31 -3.93 -16.05 14.54
N LEU A 32 -4.34 -14.96 13.89
CA LEU A 32 -4.31 -14.87 12.43
C LEU A 32 -2.88 -14.79 11.90
N LYS A 33 -2.51 -15.73 11.04
CA LYS A 33 -1.23 -15.68 10.30
C LYS A 33 -1.41 -14.79 9.07
N LEU A 34 -0.93 -13.55 9.15
CA LEU A 34 -1.13 -12.51 8.13
C LEU A 34 -0.72 -12.92 6.71
N SER A 35 0.51 -13.42 6.51
CA SER A 35 0.98 -13.82 5.18
C SER A 35 0.18 -15.01 4.58
N PRO A 36 -0.02 -16.13 5.31
CA PRO A 36 -0.91 -17.21 4.85
C PRO A 36 -2.32 -16.74 4.51
N PHE A 37 -2.88 -15.82 5.30
CA PHE A 37 -4.20 -15.25 5.02
C PHE A 37 -4.25 -14.48 3.70
N ALA A 38 -3.21 -13.68 3.41
CA ALA A 38 -3.15 -12.85 2.21
C ALA A 38 -2.92 -13.66 0.92
N ARG A 39 -2.08 -14.70 0.97
CA ARG A 39 -1.60 -15.46 -0.21
C ARG A 39 -2.68 -15.88 -1.23
N PRO A 40 -3.76 -16.60 -0.85
CA PRO A 40 -4.75 -17.03 -1.84
C PRO A 40 -5.45 -15.84 -2.52
N ARG A 41 -5.73 -14.77 -1.77
CA ARG A 41 -6.36 -13.55 -2.29
C ARG A 41 -5.43 -12.81 -3.25
N ARG A 42 -4.14 -12.73 -2.91
CA ARG A 42 -3.10 -12.15 -3.77
C ARG A 42 -2.96 -12.93 -5.07
N ALA A 43 -2.98 -14.26 -5.00
CA ALA A 43 -2.91 -15.11 -6.19
C ALA A 43 -4.12 -14.88 -7.12
N GLU A 44 -5.33 -14.73 -6.58
CA GLU A 44 -6.54 -14.40 -7.35
C GLU A 44 -6.43 -13.00 -8.00
N MET A 45 -6.02 -11.96 -7.26
CA MET A 45 -5.81 -10.62 -7.82
C MET A 45 -4.71 -10.59 -8.89
N LEU A 46 -3.61 -11.31 -8.66
CA LEU A 46 -2.52 -11.43 -9.61
C LEU A 46 -3.01 -12.08 -10.92
N LYS A 47 -3.77 -13.17 -10.83
CA LYS A 47 -4.36 -13.83 -12.01
C LYS A 47 -5.26 -12.87 -12.79
N GLU A 48 -6.07 -12.08 -12.10
CA GLU A 48 -6.88 -11.03 -12.71
C GLU A 48 -6.00 -10.01 -13.47
N ALA A 49 -4.96 -9.48 -12.81
CA ALA A 49 -4.09 -8.45 -13.38
C ALA A 49 -3.29 -8.94 -14.59
N LEU A 50 -2.84 -10.20 -14.57
CA LEU A 50 -2.17 -10.83 -15.71
C LEU A 50 -3.10 -10.89 -16.94
N ALA A 51 -4.40 -11.07 -16.73
CA ALA A 51 -5.42 -11.14 -17.78
C ALA A 51 -5.89 -9.77 -18.30
N PHE A 52 -5.47 -8.66 -17.71
CA PHE A 52 -5.86 -7.33 -18.21
C PHE A 52 -5.44 -7.12 -19.67
N PRO A 53 -6.30 -6.43 -20.47
CA PRO A 53 -6.01 -6.18 -21.87
C PRO A 53 -4.72 -5.39 -22.02
N LYS A 54 -3.93 -5.75 -23.04
CA LYS A 54 -2.63 -5.14 -23.33
C LYS A 54 -2.68 -4.42 -24.67
N GLY A 55 -2.19 -3.18 -24.67
CA GLY A 55 -1.99 -2.36 -25.87
C GLY A 55 -0.79 -2.80 -26.71
N LYS A 56 -0.67 -2.26 -27.93
CA LYS A 56 0.45 -2.56 -28.82
C LYS A 56 1.79 -2.05 -28.28
N ASN A 57 1.78 -0.86 -27.67
CA ASN A 57 2.95 -0.18 -27.12
C ASN A 57 2.51 0.77 -25.98
N GLN A 58 3.47 1.50 -25.41
CA GLN A 58 3.22 2.43 -24.30
C GLN A 58 2.33 3.62 -24.68
N GLU A 59 2.38 4.09 -25.93
CA GLU A 59 1.52 5.17 -26.42
C GLU A 59 0.07 4.71 -26.62
N ASN A 60 -0.11 3.43 -26.97
CA ASN A 60 -1.41 2.83 -27.28
C ASN A 60 -1.83 1.80 -26.22
N ARG A 61 -1.69 2.17 -24.93
CA ARG A 61 -2.06 1.31 -23.80
C ARG A 61 -3.56 1.02 -23.79
N LYS A 62 -3.91 -0.19 -23.37
CA LYS A 62 -5.28 -0.47 -22.93
C LYS A 62 -5.40 -0.11 -21.46
N ILE A 63 -6.45 0.63 -21.13
CA ILE A 63 -6.71 1.14 -19.78
C ILE A 63 -7.74 0.23 -19.13
N THR A 64 -7.45 -0.19 -17.90
CA THR A 64 -8.39 -0.88 -17.01
C THR A 64 -8.64 -0.01 -15.79
N GLU A 65 -9.90 0.38 -15.58
CA GLU A 65 -10.34 1.04 -14.34
C GLU A 65 -10.48 0.00 -13.22
N ILE A 66 -9.84 0.26 -12.08
CA ILE A 66 -9.86 -0.65 -10.91
C ILE A 66 -10.79 -0.09 -9.81
N TYR A 67 -10.70 1.20 -9.57
CA TYR A 67 -11.48 1.94 -8.58
C TYR A 67 -12.09 3.20 -9.19
N LYS A 68 -13.27 3.57 -8.71
CA LYS A 68 -13.95 4.83 -9.02
C LYS A 68 -14.58 5.39 -7.76
N SER A 69 -14.34 6.67 -7.48
CA SER A 69 -14.94 7.39 -6.36
C SER A 69 -15.06 8.87 -6.71
N GLY A 70 -16.30 9.37 -6.74
CA GLY A 70 -16.61 10.70 -7.23
C GLY A 70 -16.08 10.94 -8.66
N ASP A 71 -15.39 12.07 -8.84
CA ASP A 71 -14.77 12.46 -10.11
C ASP A 71 -13.46 11.73 -10.41
N PHE A 72 -12.98 10.91 -9.49
CA PHE A 72 -11.69 10.24 -9.59
C PHE A 72 -11.84 8.76 -9.96
N ALA A 73 -10.87 8.29 -10.75
CA ALA A 73 -10.68 6.87 -11.04
C ALA A 73 -9.21 6.49 -10.87
N VAL A 74 -8.96 5.31 -10.30
CA VAL A 74 -7.62 4.72 -10.24
C VAL A 74 -7.55 3.60 -11.25
N CYS A 75 -6.58 3.69 -12.15
CA CYS A 75 -6.48 2.87 -13.34
C CYS A 75 -5.10 2.26 -13.51
N VAL A 76 -5.03 1.26 -14.37
CA VAL A 76 -3.77 0.72 -14.92
C VAL A 76 -3.77 0.79 -16.43
N GLY A 77 -2.63 1.14 -17.01
CA GLY A 77 -2.38 1.06 -18.45
C GLY A 77 -1.36 -0.04 -18.77
N LYS A 78 -1.67 -0.94 -19.70
CA LYS A 78 -0.75 -2.03 -20.09
C LYS A 78 -0.40 -1.91 -21.58
N PRO A 79 0.89 -1.98 -22.00
CA PRO A 79 2.09 -2.23 -21.20
C PRO A 79 2.61 -1.01 -20.39
N GLY A 80 3.25 -1.28 -19.25
CA GLY A 80 4.01 -0.33 -18.44
C GLY A 80 5.44 -0.08 -18.94
N LYS A 81 6.25 0.63 -18.15
CA LYS A 81 7.63 1.03 -18.51
C LYS A 81 8.58 -0.17 -18.58
N GLU A 82 8.46 -1.13 -17.66
CA GLU A 82 9.36 -2.26 -17.51
C GLU A 82 9.08 -3.37 -18.54
N ALA A 83 8.02 -3.21 -19.34
CA ALA A 83 7.71 -4.08 -20.47
C ALA A 83 8.52 -3.76 -21.73
N ALA A 84 9.20 -2.60 -21.79
CA ALA A 84 10.05 -2.25 -22.92
C ALA A 84 11.22 -3.25 -23.06
N PRO A 85 11.62 -3.64 -24.29
CA PRO A 85 12.77 -4.53 -24.51
C PRO A 85 14.10 -3.99 -23.95
N ALA A 86 14.21 -2.66 -23.82
CA ALA A 86 15.39 -2.00 -23.26
C ALA A 86 15.53 -2.19 -21.73
N PHE A 87 14.44 -2.57 -21.03
CA PHE A 87 14.48 -2.76 -19.59
C PHE A 87 15.14 -4.10 -19.25
N LYS A 88 16.20 -4.05 -18.41
CA LYS A 88 16.99 -5.22 -18.04
C LYS A 88 16.81 -5.54 -16.56
N LEU A 89 15.99 -6.55 -16.28
CA LEU A 89 15.77 -7.10 -14.94
C LEU A 89 16.40 -8.50 -14.86
N ARG A 90 16.90 -8.86 -13.69
CA ARG A 90 17.42 -10.21 -13.44
C ARG A 90 16.32 -11.07 -12.83
N HIS A 91 15.99 -12.17 -13.49
CA HIS A 91 15.08 -13.16 -12.93
C HIS A 91 15.73 -13.85 -11.71
N TYR A 92 15.04 -13.91 -10.57
CA TYR A 92 15.63 -14.32 -9.29
C TYR A 92 15.99 -15.82 -9.25
N ILE A 93 15.21 -16.67 -9.92
CA ILE A 93 15.46 -18.12 -9.95
C ILE A 93 16.45 -18.52 -11.04
N THR A 94 16.22 -18.12 -12.29
CA THR A 94 17.05 -18.53 -13.44
C THR A 94 18.29 -17.67 -13.65
N GLY A 95 18.37 -16.49 -13.03
CA GLY A 95 19.44 -15.52 -13.25
C GLY A 95 19.44 -14.83 -14.61
N LYS A 96 18.52 -15.19 -15.52
CA LYS A 96 18.42 -14.64 -16.87
C LYS A 96 18.02 -13.16 -16.83
N ILE A 97 18.62 -12.37 -17.73
CA ILE A 97 18.20 -10.99 -17.96
C ILE A 97 16.96 -10.99 -18.85
N THR A 98 15.89 -10.34 -18.39
CA THR A 98 14.59 -10.24 -19.04
C THR A 98 13.95 -8.89 -18.74
N ASN A 99 12.92 -8.52 -19.50
CA ASN A 99 12.00 -7.44 -19.13
C ASN A 99 10.78 -8.00 -18.38
N ASN A 100 9.87 -7.13 -17.93
CA ASN A 100 8.58 -7.51 -17.36
C ASN A 100 7.45 -7.33 -18.42
N PRO A 101 7.16 -8.32 -19.27
CA PRO A 101 6.12 -8.19 -20.30
C PRO A 101 4.71 -7.93 -19.76
N ASN A 102 4.47 -8.18 -18.47
CA ASN A 102 3.20 -7.98 -17.81
C ASN A 102 3.11 -6.64 -17.06
N ASP A 103 4.19 -5.85 -17.04
CA ASP A 103 4.23 -4.56 -16.35
C ASP A 103 3.04 -3.68 -16.72
N MET A 104 2.52 -2.99 -15.71
CA MET A 104 1.41 -2.06 -15.83
C MET A 104 1.87 -0.68 -15.38
N ASN A 105 1.16 0.36 -15.82
CA ASN A 105 1.36 1.72 -15.37
C ASN A 105 0.15 2.14 -14.51
N PRO A 106 0.24 2.13 -13.17
CA PRO A 106 -0.77 2.71 -12.30
C PRO A 106 -0.85 4.23 -12.48
N PHE A 107 -2.06 4.79 -12.55
CA PHE A 107 -2.27 6.25 -12.57
C PHE A 107 -3.67 6.62 -12.06
N VAL A 108 -3.85 7.90 -11.74
CA VAL A 108 -5.14 8.49 -11.34
C VAL A 108 -5.69 9.33 -12.48
N MET A 109 -7.00 9.25 -12.71
CA MET A 109 -7.75 10.16 -13.57
C MET A 109 -8.71 11.00 -12.75
N ARG A 110 -8.95 12.23 -13.19
CA ARG A 110 -10.02 13.12 -12.72
C ARG A 110 -10.83 13.58 -13.94
N VAL A 111 -12.12 13.28 -13.97
CA VAL A 111 -13.03 13.62 -15.08
C VAL A 111 -12.42 13.22 -16.45
N GLY A 112 -11.92 11.99 -16.53
CA GLY A 112 -11.33 11.42 -17.76
C GLY A 112 -9.92 11.91 -18.13
N THR A 113 -9.35 12.85 -17.38
CA THR A 113 -7.99 13.38 -17.61
C THR A 113 -7.03 12.82 -16.57
N LYS A 114 -5.83 12.39 -17.00
CA LYS A 114 -4.79 11.93 -16.08
C LYS A 114 -4.35 13.05 -15.14
N VAL A 115 -4.30 12.76 -13.84
CA VAL A 115 -3.79 13.70 -12.82
C VAL A 115 -2.28 13.56 -12.71
N GLY A 116 -1.57 14.67 -12.90
CA GLY A 116 -0.13 14.74 -12.71
C GLY A 116 0.69 13.84 -13.66
N ASN A 117 1.97 13.70 -13.32
CA ASN A 117 2.91 12.83 -14.03
C ASN A 117 2.84 11.38 -13.51
N ASP A 118 3.50 10.45 -14.19
CA ASP A 118 3.70 9.10 -13.64
C ASP A 118 4.47 9.20 -12.32
N LEU A 119 3.85 8.74 -11.23
CA LEU A 119 4.42 8.84 -9.89
C LEU A 119 5.52 7.79 -9.72
N THR A 120 6.74 8.26 -9.46
CA THR A 120 7.84 7.39 -9.04
C THR A 120 7.70 7.02 -7.56
N PHE A 121 8.41 5.99 -7.14
CA PHE A 121 8.45 5.60 -5.72
C PHE A 121 8.96 6.76 -4.83
N GLY A 122 9.95 7.51 -5.32
CA GLY A 122 10.46 8.71 -4.63
C GLY A 122 9.42 9.81 -4.52
N ALA A 123 8.69 10.11 -5.60
CA ALA A 123 7.62 11.12 -5.57
C ALA A 123 6.52 10.76 -4.57
N LEU A 124 6.17 9.48 -4.43
CA LEU A 124 5.20 9.03 -3.41
C LEU A 124 5.74 9.19 -1.99
N PHE A 125 7.06 9.02 -1.79
CA PHE A 125 7.69 9.21 -0.49
C PHE A 125 7.67 10.68 -0.08
N GLU A 126 8.00 11.58 -1.01
CA GLU A 126 7.93 13.03 -0.80
C GLU A 126 6.50 13.46 -0.44
N GLN A 127 5.49 12.92 -1.14
CA GLN A 127 4.08 13.19 -0.81
C GLN A 127 3.70 12.77 0.61
N VAL A 128 4.20 11.62 1.10
CA VAL A 128 3.95 11.16 2.47
C VAL A 128 4.79 11.95 3.48
N GLU A 129 6.01 12.32 3.14
CA GLU A 129 6.88 13.16 3.97
C GLU A 129 6.25 14.53 4.26
N HIS A 130 5.60 15.15 3.26
CA HIS A 130 4.88 16.41 3.45
C HIS A 130 3.77 16.32 4.53
N LEU A 131 3.33 15.12 4.91
CA LEU A 131 2.34 14.91 5.97
C LEU A 131 2.94 14.89 7.38
N MET A 132 4.28 14.89 7.53
CA MET A 132 4.98 14.76 8.82
C MET A 132 4.55 15.82 9.85
N HIS A 133 4.07 16.97 9.39
CA HIS A 133 3.63 18.08 10.23
C HIS A 133 2.12 18.34 10.17
N ALA A 134 1.35 17.53 9.43
CA ALA A 134 -0.07 17.78 9.20
C ALA A 134 -0.93 17.36 10.40
N ASP A 135 -1.00 16.05 10.70
CA ASP A 135 -1.73 15.54 11.85
C ASP A 135 -1.12 14.19 12.29
N ILE A 136 -0.66 14.11 13.54
CA ILE A 136 0.00 12.91 14.08
C ILE A 136 -0.93 11.70 14.05
N PHE A 137 -2.21 11.87 14.41
CA PHE A 137 -3.16 10.77 14.47
C PHE A 137 -3.64 10.37 13.07
N GLY A 138 -3.86 11.33 12.18
CA GLY A 138 -4.13 11.07 10.77
C GLY A 138 -3.00 10.28 10.12
N LEU A 139 -1.75 10.64 10.39
CA LEU A 139 -0.59 9.94 9.86
C LEU A 139 -0.51 8.50 10.41
N GLU A 140 -0.84 8.31 11.69
CA GLU A 140 -0.98 6.97 12.27
C GLU A 140 -2.07 6.14 11.59
N LEU A 141 -3.27 6.70 11.39
CA LEU A 141 -4.37 6.03 10.68
C LEU A 141 -3.95 5.62 9.27
N LEU A 142 -3.28 6.51 8.53
CA LEU A 142 -2.74 6.22 7.20
C LEU A 142 -1.79 5.01 7.25
N GLY A 143 -0.84 5.00 8.19
CA GLY A 143 0.11 3.89 8.37
C GLY A 143 -0.56 2.57 8.71
N MET A 144 -1.57 2.58 9.58
CA MET A 144 -2.35 1.39 9.95
C MET A 144 -3.16 0.84 8.78
N LEU A 145 -3.82 1.69 8.00
CA LEU A 145 -4.56 1.28 6.82
C LEU A 145 -3.64 0.67 5.75
N ILE A 146 -2.47 1.27 5.50
CA ILE A 146 -1.46 0.73 4.60
C ILE A 146 -0.96 -0.64 5.10
N PHE A 147 -0.70 -0.78 6.40
CA PHE A 147 -0.28 -2.06 6.99
C PHE A 147 -1.33 -3.15 6.78
N ARG A 148 -2.60 -2.87 7.06
CA ARG A 148 -3.69 -3.83 6.86
C ARG A 148 -3.89 -4.18 5.39
N MET A 149 -3.77 -3.20 4.51
CA MET A 149 -3.82 -3.36 3.04
C MET A 149 -2.71 -4.29 2.52
N ALA A 150 -1.52 -4.27 3.14
CA ALA A 150 -0.41 -5.16 2.78
C ALA A 150 -0.82 -6.64 2.84
N PHE A 151 -1.62 -7.01 3.84
CA PHE A 151 -2.08 -8.38 4.08
C PHE A 151 -3.51 -8.64 3.62
N MET A 152 -4.07 -7.72 2.83
CA MET A 152 -5.42 -7.83 2.30
C MET A 152 -6.50 -8.04 3.36
N LEU A 153 -6.34 -7.44 4.53
CA LEU A 153 -7.28 -7.63 5.65
C LEU A 153 -8.63 -6.97 5.39
N ASP A 154 -8.64 -5.88 4.62
CA ASP A 154 -9.85 -5.13 4.28
C ASP A 154 -10.20 -5.28 2.79
N HIS A 155 -9.77 -6.37 2.14
CA HIS A 155 -10.17 -6.68 0.77
C HIS A 155 -11.40 -7.57 0.76
N GLU A 156 -12.42 -7.13 0.03
CA GLU A 156 -13.66 -7.88 -0.18
C GLU A 156 -13.85 -8.15 -1.68
N LYS A 157 -14.63 -9.19 -2.00
CA LYS A 157 -15.02 -9.46 -3.38
C LYS A 157 -16.14 -8.51 -3.78
N ASN A 158 -15.94 -7.79 -4.89
CA ASN A 158 -16.99 -6.98 -5.50
C ASN A 158 -18.03 -7.85 -6.22
N GLN A 159 -19.03 -7.21 -6.82
CA GLN A 159 -20.09 -7.90 -7.59
C GLN A 159 -19.58 -8.73 -8.78
N LYS A 160 -18.35 -8.47 -9.25
CA LYS A 160 -17.68 -9.22 -10.33
C LYS A 160 -16.77 -10.33 -9.80
N ASN A 161 -16.86 -10.67 -8.51
CA ASN A 161 -16.01 -11.66 -7.83
C ASN A 161 -14.51 -11.28 -7.83
N GLN A 162 -14.21 -9.99 -7.93
CA GLN A 162 -12.84 -9.47 -7.93
C GLN A 162 -12.51 -8.87 -6.56
N TRP A 163 -11.33 -9.18 -6.02
CA TRP A 163 -10.89 -8.60 -4.76
C TRP A 163 -10.59 -7.12 -4.93
N ARG A 164 -11.20 -6.29 -4.08
CA ARG A 164 -10.98 -4.85 -4.03
C ARG A 164 -10.82 -4.42 -2.59
N TYR A 165 -9.86 -3.53 -2.37
CA TYR A 165 -9.69 -2.84 -1.10
C TYR A 165 -10.96 -2.07 -0.76
N LYS A 166 -11.56 -2.38 0.39
CA LYS A 166 -12.69 -1.67 0.97
C LYS A 166 -12.18 -0.90 2.17
N LEU A 167 -12.38 0.41 2.15
CA LEU A 167 -11.94 1.27 3.24
C LEU A 167 -12.76 0.97 4.51
N PRO A 168 -12.11 0.74 5.66
CA PRO A 168 -12.80 0.69 6.95
C PRO A 168 -13.51 2.02 7.21
N GLU A 169 -14.81 1.98 7.49
CA GLU A 169 -15.69 3.15 7.49
C GLU A 169 -15.29 4.20 8.53
N ILE A 170 -15.07 3.77 9.77
CA ILE A 170 -14.83 4.68 10.91
C ILE A 170 -13.46 5.32 10.77
N SER A 171 -12.44 4.50 10.54
CA SER A 171 -11.05 4.94 10.45
C SER A 171 -10.81 5.78 9.20
N SER A 172 -11.43 5.44 8.07
CA SER A 172 -11.29 6.24 6.85
C SER A 172 -12.03 7.57 6.94
N ALA A 173 -13.20 7.63 7.59
CA ALA A 173 -13.88 8.90 7.85
C ALA A 173 -13.03 9.83 8.74
N MET A 174 -12.48 9.30 9.83
CA MET A 174 -11.56 10.04 10.71
C MET A 174 -10.29 10.48 9.97
N LEU A 175 -9.72 9.61 9.13
CA LEU A 175 -8.56 9.94 8.32
C LEU A 175 -8.87 11.09 7.35
N LYS A 176 -9.99 11.03 6.63
CA LYS A 176 -10.41 12.10 5.70
C LYS A 176 -10.62 13.44 6.39
N GLN A 177 -11.07 13.44 7.64
CA GLN A 177 -11.23 14.67 8.41
C GLN A 177 -9.87 15.29 8.77
N ARG A 178 -8.87 14.48 9.09
CA ARG A 178 -7.56 14.93 9.60
C ARG A 178 -6.51 15.13 8.52
N LEU A 179 -6.52 14.27 7.51
CA LEU A 179 -5.66 14.29 6.33
C LEU A 179 -6.55 14.11 5.10
N PRO A 180 -7.24 15.16 4.63
CA PRO A 180 -8.19 15.07 3.53
C PRO A 180 -7.53 14.69 2.20
N GLU A 181 -6.27 15.10 2.00
CA GLU A 181 -5.54 14.91 0.75
C GLU A 181 -4.07 14.54 0.96
N VAL A 182 -3.51 13.87 -0.04
CA VAL A 182 -2.09 13.54 -0.15
C VAL A 182 -1.66 13.84 -1.58
N GLY A 183 -0.69 14.73 -1.76
CA GLY A 183 -0.22 15.09 -3.11
C GLY A 183 -1.29 15.70 -4.03
N GLY A 184 -2.26 16.43 -3.45
CA GLY A 184 -3.33 17.10 -4.20
C GLY A 184 -4.47 16.19 -4.68
N ILE A 185 -4.51 14.94 -4.21
CA ILE A 185 -5.66 14.03 -4.43
C ILE A 185 -6.27 13.63 -3.08
N PRO A 186 -7.57 13.31 -3.03
CA PRO A 186 -8.20 12.82 -1.81
C PRO A 186 -7.50 11.58 -1.24
N VAL A 187 -7.38 11.50 0.09
CA VAL A 187 -6.59 10.44 0.76
C VAL A 187 -7.09 9.02 0.47
N ASP A 188 -8.39 8.84 0.23
CA ASP A 188 -8.94 7.55 -0.19
C ASP A 188 -8.50 7.17 -1.60
N ILE A 189 -8.45 8.13 -2.53
CA ILE A 189 -7.88 7.93 -3.87
C ILE A 189 -6.40 7.57 -3.78
N PHE A 190 -5.64 8.21 -2.90
CA PHE A 190 -4.24 7.86 -2.64
C PHE A 190 -4.10 6.42 -2.12
N LEU A 191 -4.94 5.99 -1.17
CA LEU A 191 -4.95 4.61 -0.67
C LEU A 191 -5.31 3.60 -1.77
N TYR A 192 -6.28 3.90 -2.63
CA TYR A 192 -6.59 3.07 -3.79
C TYR A 192 -5.42 3.00 -4.78
N PHE A 193 -4.73 4.11 -5.01
CA PHE A 193 -3.53 4.14 -5.84
C PHE A 193 -2.42 3.24 -5.26
N LEU A 194 -2.17 3.29 -3.96
CA LEU A 194 -1.21 2.40 -3.30
C LEU A 194 -1.58 0.91 -3.45
N ASP A 195 -2.87 0.57 -3.39
CA ASP A 195 -3.32 -0.80 -3.62
C ASP A 195 -3.00 -1.29 -5.05
N VAL A 196 -3.26 -0.44 -6.04
CA VAL A 196 -2.97 -0.73 -7.46
C VAL A 196 -1.46 -0.79 -7.73
N LEU A 197 -0.68 0.10 -7.11
CA LEU A 197 0.78 0.05 -7.16
C LEU A 197 1.31 -1.27 -6.60
N ALA A 198 0.79 -1.69 -5.46
CA ALA A 198 1.18 -2.94 -4.81
C ALA A 198 0.80 -4.17 -5.66
N LEU A 199 -0.33 -4.12 -6.38
CA LEU A 199 -0.71 -5.13 -7.36
C LEU A 199 0.27 -5.19 -8.54
N ASN A 200 0.77 -4.04 -9.04
CA ASN A 200 1.80 -4.04 -10.07
C ASN A 200 3.12 -4.69 -9.61
N GLU A 201 3.50 -4.44 -8.36
CA GLU A 201 4.68 -5.09 -7.76
C GLU A 201 4.51 -6.61 -7.61
N ASP A 202 3.29 -7.11 -7.34
CA ASP A 202 2.99 -8.54 -7.40
C ASP A 202 3.18 -9.11 -8.82
N VAL A 203 2.72 -8.40 -9.86
CA VAL A 203 2.92 -8.78 -11.27
C VAL A 203 4.40 -8.83 -11.66
N LYS A 204 5.18 -7.87 -11.19
CA LYS A 204 6.64 -7.85 -11.38
C LYS A 204 7.30 -9.06 -10.72
N MET A 205 7.01 -9.32 -9.46
CA MET A 205 7.64 -10.43 -8.74
C MET A 205 7.25 -11.79 -9.31
N HIS A 206 6.01 -11.96 -9.77
CA HIS A 206 5.60 -13.14 -10.53
C HIS A 206 6.49 -13.34 -11.76
N THR A 207 6.68 -12.29 -12.54
CA THR A 207 7.46 -12.34 -13.78
C THR A 207 8.96 -12.58 -13.54
N LEU A 208 9.47 -12.21 -12.37
CA LEU A 208 10.88 -12.40 -11.99
C LEU A 208 11.14 -13.70 -11.21
N GLY A 209 10.17 -14.62 -11.16
CA GLY A 209 10.35 -15.98 -10.64
C GLY A 209 9.81 -16.24 -9.24
N HIS A 210 9.13 -15.28 -8.63
CA HIS A 210 8.37 -15.50 -7.40
C HIS A 210 6.90 -15.68 -7.74
N GLU A 211 6.61 -16.86 -8.30
CA GLU A 211 5.31 -17.16 -8.86
C GLU A 211 4.18 -17.16 -7.82
N ASN A 212 2.96 -16.90 -8.30
CA ASN A 212 1.70 -17.02 -7.55
C ASN A 212 1.66 -16.34 -6.18
N ALA A 213 2.40 -15.25 -5.99
CA ALA A 213 2.44 -14.49 -4.74
C ALA A 213 2.73 -15.37 -3.49
N GLN A 214 3.50 -16.46 -3.65
CA GLN A 214 3.78 -17.42 -2.57
C GLN A 214 4.64 -16.84 -1.44
N HIS A 215 5.43 -15.82 -1.76
CA HIS A 215 6.31 -15.12 -0.83
C HIS A 215 5.79 -13.70 -0.53
N ASP A 216 6.42 -13.03 0.42
CA ASP A 216 6.05 -11.66 0.83
C ASP A 216 6.67 -10.56 -0.04
N TYR A 217 7.30 -10.94 -1.16
CA TYR A 217 7.74 -9.97 -2.16
C TYR A 217 6.54 -9.34 -2.89
N GLY A 218 6.77 -8.19 -3.55
CA GLY A 218 5.73 -7.47 -4.27
C GLY A 218 4.91 -6.60 -3.33
N ARG A 219 3.58 -6.80 -3.29
CA ARG A 219 2.61 -6.08 -2.47
C ARG A 219 3.03 -5.91 -1.02
N ILE A 220 3.34 -7.02 -0.33
CA ILE A 220 3.59 -6.99 1.12
C ILE A 220 4.82 -6.13 1.40
N ASN A 221 5.97 -6.40 0.77
CA ASN A 221 7.16 -5.57 0.96
C ASN A 221 6.94 -4.11 0.57
N THR A 222 6.20 -3.85 -0.51
CA THR A 222 5.89 -2.49 -1.00
C THR A 222 5.13 -1.70 0.05
N LEU A 223 3.96 -2.21 0.47
CA LEU A 223 3.10 -1.52 1.42
C LEU A 223 3.72 -1.48 2.82
N LEU A 224 4.42 -2.52 3.26
CA LEU A 224 5.16 -2.47 4.53
C LEU A 224 6.32 -1.48 4.50
N THR A 225 6.86 -1.13 3.34
CA THR A 225 7.87 -0.08 3.22
C THR A 225 7.24 1.30 3.43
N PHE A 226 6.07 1.57 2.82
CA PHE A 226 5.30 2.78 3.08
C PHE A 226 4.84 2.88 4.55
N ALA A 227 4.33 1.78 5.12
CA ALA A 227 3.98 1.75 6.54
C ALA A 227 5.21 1.97 7.45
N ASN A 228 6.41 1.56 7.04
CA ASN A 228 7.63 1.84 7.78
C ASN A 228 8.07 3.31 7.65
N LEU A 229 7.90 3.92 6.46
CA LEU A 229 8.13 5.35 6.27
C LEU A 229 7.25 6.16 7.23
N VAL A 230 5.95 5.88 7.27
CA VAL A 230 5.01 6.52 8.19
C VAL A 230 5.46 6.35 9.66
N ALA A 231 5.88 5.14 10.04
CA ALA A 231 6.38 4.88 11.38
C ALA A 231 7.65 5.67 11.74
N VAL A 232 8.52 5.95 10.75
CA VAL A 232 9.68 6.81 10.91
C VAL A 232 9.27 8.27 11.08
N LEU A 233 8.34 8.77 10.27
CA LEU A 233 7.82 10.14 10.37
C LEU A 233 7.10 10.40 11.71
N LEU A 234 6.46 9.37 12.27
CA LEU A 234 5.88 9.40 13.62
C LEU A 234 6.94 9.33 14.75
N ASN A 235 8.23 9.26 14.42
CA ASN A 235 9.34 9.02 15.34
C ASN A 235 9.21 7.74 16.18
N ARG A 236 8.51 6.72 15.65
CA ARG A 236 8.31 5.41 16.31
C ARG A 236 9.30 4.37 15.84
N ARG A 237 10.00 4.62 14.72
CA ARG A 237 11.10 3.80 14.23
C ARG A 237 12.27 4.66 13.78
N SER A 238 13.46 4.06 13.79
CA SER A 238 14.71 4.78 13.50
C SER A 238 14.84 5.11 12.01
N LEU A 239 14.97 6.40 11.71
CA LEU A 239 15.31 6.91 10.37
C LEU A 239 16.62 6.29 9.86
N ALA A 240 17.67 6.24 10.69
CA ALA A 240 18.96 5.67 10.29
C ALA A 240 18.85 4.18 9.92
N LYS A 241 18.05 3.40 10.65
CA LYS A 241 17.81 1.99 10.30
C LYS A 241 16.97 1.85 9.03
N PHE A 242 16.00 2.73 8.82
CA PHE A 242 15.19 2.76 7.60
C PHE A 242 16.05 3.08 6.37
N ALA A 243 16.81 4.17 6.40
CA ALA A 243 17.73 4.55 5.34
C ALA A 243 18.80 3.47 5.09
N GLY A 244 19.37 2.90 6.15
CA GLY A 244 20.33 1.82 6.05
C GLY A 244 19.77 0.54 5.42
N ALA A 245 18.47 0.26 5.57
CA ALA A 245 17.83 -0.89 4.91
C ALA A 245 17.70 -0.68 3.40
N PHE A 246 17.39 0.53 2.93
CA PHE A 246 17.33 0.85 1.50
C PHE A 246 18.67 0.66 0.77
N ALA A 247 19.78 0.93 1.46
CA ALA A 247 21.12 0.85 0.91
C ALA A 247 21.68 -0.59 0.86
N ARG A 248 21.07 -1.55 1.57
CA ARG A 248 21.57 -2.93 1.68
C ARG A 248 20.87 -3.85 0.68
N PRO A 249 21.58 -4.80 0.04
CA PRO A 249 20.94 -5.81 -0.79
C PRO A 249 19.89 -6.66 -0.02
N PRO A 250 18.72 -6.94 -0.62
CA PRO A 250 18.20 -6.35 -1.84
C PRO A 250 17.82 -4.87 -1.62
N SER A 251 18.46 -3.98 -2.38
CA SER A 251 18.32 -2.53 -2.21
C SER A 251 16.96 -2.03 -2.70
N GLY A 252 16.58 -0.83 -2.24
CA GLY A 252 15.36 -0.17 -2.69
C GLY A 252 14.10 -0.50 -1.88
N MET A 253 14.19 -1.31 -0.82
CA MET A 253 13.06 -1.67 0.04
C MET A 253 13.44 -1.62 1.52
N ALA A 254 12.50 -1.20 2.37
CA ALA A 254 12.68 -1.21 3.82
C ALA A 254 11.36 -1.59 4.53
N PRO A 255 10.85 -2.82 4.35
CA PRO A 255 9.60 -3.23 4.95
C PRO A 255 9.69 -3.25 6.49
N MET A 256 8.62 -2.83 7.16
CA MET A 256 8.53 -3.02 8.60
C MET A 256 8.37 -4.51 8.98
N PRO A 257 8.88 -4.95 10.14
CA PRO A 257 8.57 -6.26 10.69
C PRO A 257 7.06 -6.44 10.87
N LYS A 258 6.57 -7.65 10.61
CA LYS A 258 5.14 -7.94 10.60
C LYS A 258 4.50 -8.01 11.99
N ILE A 259 5.28 -8.35 13.03
CA ILE A 259 4.78 -8.61 14.39
C ILE A 259 5.66 -7.92 15.43
N LYS A 260 6.99 -8.11 15.34
CA LYS A 260 7.93 -7.54 16.32
C LYS A 260 7.87 -6.01 16.31
N GLY A 261 7.45 -5.42 17.43
CA GLY A 261 7.36 -3.98 17.57
C GLY A 261 6.13 -3.36 16.91
N LEU A 262 5.18 -4.17 16.41
CA LEU A 262 4.04 -3.69 15.64
C LEU A 262 3.12 -2.83 16.51
N PHE A 263 2.73 -3.32 17.69
CA PHE A 263 1.75 -2.63 18.54
C PHE A 263 2.36 -1.44 19.27
N GLU A 264 3.68 -1.39 19.44
CA GLU A 264 4.36 -0.20 19.91
C GLU A 264 4.43 0.87 18.82
N THR A 265 4.44 0.46 17.54
CA THR A 265 4.44 1.36 16.38
C THR A 265 3.01 1.84 16.06
N TYR A 266 2.05 0.93 16.07
CA TYR A 266 0.65 1.10 15.70
C TYR A 266 -0.26 0.48 16.76
N PRO A 267 -0.50 1.18 17.89
CA PRO A 267 -1.15 0.61 19.06
C PRO A 267 -2.59 0.18 18.83
N LEU A 268 -3.34 0.89 17.98
CA LEU A 268 -4.74 0.57 17.70
C LEU A 268 -4.89 -0.68 16.80
N LEU A 269 -3.80 -1.27 16.31
CA LEU A 269 -3.82 -2.61 15.71
C LEU A 269 -3.81 -3.73 16.78
N SER A 270 -3.50 -3.41 18.03
CA SER A 270 -3.48 -4.39 19.12
C SER A 270 -4.90 -4.84 19.48
N PRO A 271 -5.20 -6.14 19.54
CA PRO A 271 -6.47 -6.64 20.04
C PRO A 271 -6.68 -6.34 21.54
N ASP A 272 -5.58 -6.09 22.26
CA ASP A 272 -5.57 -5.83 23.70
C ASP A 272 -5.28 -4.36 24.02
N PHE A 273 -5.54 -3.44 23.09
CA PHE A 273 -5.30 -2.02 23.34
C PHE A 273 -6.22 -1.51 24.47
N ARG A 274 -5.62 -0.87 25.48
CA ARG A 274 -6.31 -0.40 26.70
C ARG A 274 -6.01 1.06 27.00
#